data_AF-A0AAV5V4G1-F1
#
_entry.id   AF-A0AAV5V4G1-F1
#
_cell.length_a   1.000
_cell.length_b   1.000
_cell.length_c   1.000
_cell.angle_alpha   90.00
_cell.angle_beta   90.00
_cell.angle_gamma   90.00
#
_symmetry.space_group_name_H-M   'P 1'
#
loop_
_entity.id
_entity.type
_entity.pdbx_description
1 polymer ?
#
loop_
_entity_poly.entity_id
_entity_poly.type
_entity_poly.pdbx_seq_one_letter_code
_entity_poly.pdbx_strand_id
1 'polypeptide(L)'
;FRFFYVLVKKKNNELDQSYQILLSHLTLFNILFAASYAFIMAPAGYGLLPDFYASVAQYLGRIELIKATDFAFCMSFSLFIGVNRLTAFAVPLKQQKIWTAKNAHIVCGIVWVVVVAAAIPILVGPSTTYMVKQN
;
A
#
# COMPACT_ATOMS: atom_id res chain seq x y z
N PHE A 1 14.39 6.60 3.75
CA PHE A 1 14.85 6.93 2.39
C PHE A 1 16.04 6.12 1.89
N ARG A 2 17.13 5.97 2.67
CA ARG A 2 18.34 5.22 2.26
C ARG A 2 18.06 3.76 1.84
N PHE A 3 17.11 3.08 2.49
CA PHE A 3 16.73 1.69 2.19
C PHE A 3 16.02 1.51 0.83
N PHE A 4 15.06 2.39 0.51
CA PHE A 4 14.35 2.38 -0.77
C PHE A 4 15.30 2.69 -1.95
N TYR A 5 16.20 3.67 -1.76
CA TYR A 5 17.22 4.00 -2.75
C TYR A 5 18.17 2.83 -3.03
N VAL A 6 18.58 2.09 -1.99
CA VAL A 6 19.40 0.88 -2.15
C VAL A 6 18.63 -0.24 -2.86
N LEU A 7 17.34 -0.42 -2.56
CA LEU A 7 16.48 -1.41 -3.20
C LEU A 7 16.22 -1.11 -4.70
N VAL A 8 16.15 0.16 -5.09
CA VAL A 8 15.90 0.55 -6.48
C VAL A 8 17.19 0.56 -7.31
N LYS A 9 18.30 1.03 -6.74
CA LYS A 9 19.53 1.30 -7.50
C LYS A 9 20.54 0.15 -7.47
N LYS A 10 20.50 -0.72 -6.46
CA LYS A 10 21.46 -1.82 -6.29
C LYS A 10 20.84 -3.12 -6.82
N LYS A 11 21.21 -3.51 -8.04
CA LYS A 11 20.97 -4.84 -8.60
C LYS A 11 21.96 -5.81 -7.94
N ASN A 12 21.76 -6.09 -6.65
CA ASN A 12 22.64 -6.98 -5.90
C ASN A 12 22.25 -8.42 -6.26
N ASN A 13 23.19 -9.20 -6.82
CA ASN A 13 23.04 -10.63 -7.12
C ASN A 13 22.76 -11.52 -5.88
N GLU A 14 22.77 -10.94 -4.68
CA GLU A 14 22.58 -11.65 -3.40
C GLU A 14 21.12 -11.79 -3.00
N LEU A 15 20.21 -10.97 -3.53
CA LEU A 15 18.77 -11.06 -3.27
C LEU A 15 18.04 -11.54 -4.54
N ASP A 16 17.14 -12.51 -4.37
CA ASP A 16 16.27 -12.94 -5.46
C ASP A 16 15.49 -11.74 -6.02
N GLN A 17 15.58 -11.54 -7.34
CA GLN A 17 15.04 -10.36 -8.01
C GLN A 17 13.53 -10.22 -7.79
N SER A 18 12.82 -11.35 -7.67
CA SER A 18 11.39 -11.36 -7.35
C SER A 18 11.11 -10.79 -5.95
N TYR A 19 11.91 -11.20 -4.96
CA TYR A 19 11.81 -10.74 -3.58
C TYR A 19 12.09 -9.24 -3.45
N GLN A 20 13.10 -8.74 -4.17
CA GLN A 20 13.45 -7.32 -4.17
C GLN A 20 12.34 -6.44 -4.78
N ILE A 21 11.67 -6.91 -5.83
CA ILE A 21 10.52 -6.23 -6.45
C ILE A 21 9.35 -6.15 -5.47
N LEU A 22 8.97 -7.27 -4.84
CA LEU A 22 7.87 -7.26 -3.87
C LEU A 22 8.18 -6.36 -2.67
N LEU A 23 9.40 -6.40 -2.17
CA LEU A 23 9.83 -5.60 -1.02
C LEU A 23 9.86 -4.10 -1.36
N SER A 24 10.23 -3.72 -2.58
CA SER A 24 10.23 -2.31 -2.99
C SER A 24 8.81 -1.75 -3.08
N HIS A 25 7.85 -2.49 -3.62
CA HIS A 25 6.44 -2.08 -3.65
C HIS A 25 5.84 -1.98 -2.24
N LEU A 26 6.11 -2.94 -1.34
CA LEU A 26 5.67 -2.85 0.06
C LEU A 26 6.28 -1.63 0.78
N THR A 27 7.57 -1.37 0.54
CA THR A 27 8.26 -0.22 1.14
C THR A 27 7.71 1.10 0.61
N LEU A 28 7.43 1.19 -0.69
CA LEU A 28 6.81 2.36 -1.30
C LEU A 28 5.45 2.67 -0.66
N PHE A 29 4.62 1.63 -0.48
CA PHE A 29 3.33 1.76 0.16
C PHE A 29 3.45 2.26 1.61
N ASN A 30 4.35 1.66 2.40
CA ASN A 30 4.57 2.08 3.79
C ASN A 30 5.05 3.54 3.88
N ILE A 31 5.87 4.01 2.93
CA ILE A 31 6.31 5.41 2.88
C ILE A 31 5.13 6.33 2.56
N LEU A 32 4.29 5.99 1.57
CA LEU A 32 3.10 6.78 1.22
C LEU A 32 2.13 6.86 2.39
N PHE A 33 1.89 5.73 3.06
CA PHE A 33 1.03 5.68 4.24
C PHE A 33 1.58 6.52 5.39
N ALA A 34 2.86 6.34 5.74
CA ALA A 34 3.52 7.11 6.80
C ALA A 34 3.52 8.62 6.50
N ALA A 35 3.78 9.02 5.26
CA ALA A 35 3.72 10.42 4.85
C ALA A 35 2.30 10.99 5.04
N SER A 36 1.28 10.29 4.54
CA SER A 36 -0.10 10.73 4.70
C SER A 36 -0.52 10.84 6.17
N TYR A 37 -0.09 9.91 7.03
CA TYR A 37 -0.37 9.97 8.46
C TYR A 37 0.30 11.18 9.12
N ALA A 38 1.59 11.40 8.84
CA ALA A 38 2.36 12.48 9.42
C ALA A 38 1.85 13.87 9.02
N PHE A 39 1.37 14.04 7.78
CA PHE A 39 0.92 15.35 7.28
C PHE A 39 -0.57 15.61 7.46
N ILE A 40 -1.41 14.58 7.57
CA ILE A 40 -2.87 14.75 7.62
C ILE A 40 -3.40 14.42 9.01
N MET A 41 -3.13 13.21 9.51
CA MET A 41 -3.77 12.69 10.71
C MET A 41 -3.13 13.22 12.00
N ALA A 42 -1.79 13.29 12.06
CA ALA A 42 -1.08 13.82 13.21
C ALA A 42 -1.46 15.29 13.53
N PRO A 43 -1.38 16.25 12.58
CA PRO A 43 -1.79 17.63 12.86
C PRO A 43 -3.28 17.77 13.18
N ALA A 44 -4.16 16.98 12.55
CA ALA A 44 -5.58 16.94 12.92
C ALA A 44 -5.79 16.46 14.36
N GLY A 45 -5.05 15.44 14.81
CA GLY A 45 -5.11 14.90 16.17
C GLY A 45 -4.58 15.85 17.24
N TYR A 46 -3.61 16.72 16.89
CA TYR A 46 -3.11 17.78 17.78
C TYR A 46 -3.98 19.05 17.77
N GLY A 47 -5.05 19.09 16.96
CA GLY A 47 -5.94 20.26 16.86
C GLY A 47 -5.31 21.45 16.13
N LEU A 48 -4.34 21.22 15.25
CA LEU A 48 -3.74 22.26 14.43
C LEU A 48 -4.75 22.70 13.36
N LEU A 49 -5.14 23.98 13.32
CA LEU A 49 -6.13 24.54 12.36
C LEU A 49 -7.53 23.86 12.40
N PRO A 50 -8.26 23.95 13.52
CA PRO A 50 -9.54 23.25 13.71
C PRO A 50 -10.60 23.66 12.67
N ASP A 51 -10.69 24.93 12.30
CA ASP A 51 -11.65 25.42 11.31
C ASP A 51 -11.37 24.87 9.90
N PHE A 52 -10.10 24.72 9.54
CA PHE A 52 -9.70 24.10 8.28
C PHE A 52 -10.14 22.63 8.27
N TYR A 53 -9.75 21.85 9.28
CA TYR A 53 -10.11 20.43 9.34
C TYR A 53 -11.61 20.20 9.46
N ALA A 54 -12.37 21.09 10.11
CA ALA A 54 -13.84 21.04 10.14
C ALA A 54 -14.43 21.25 8.73
N SER A 55 -13.91 22.20 7.96
CA SER A 55 -14.38 22.48 6.60
C SER A 55 -14.07 21.37 5.58
N VAL A 56 -12.98 20.61 5.79
CA VAL A 56 -12.56 19.52 4.89
C VAL A 56 -12.82 18.11 5.45
N ALA A 57 -13.44 18.00 6.63
CA ALA A 57 -13.62 16.74 7.37
C ALA A 57 -14.24 15.62 6.51
N GLN A 58 -15.23 15.95 5.69
CA GLN A 58 -15.90 14.99 4.81
C GLN A 58 -14.97 14.44 3.73
N TYR A 59 -14.10 15.27 3.16
CA TYR A 59 -13.12 14.84 2.16
C TYR A 59 -11.99 14.05 2.82
N LEU A 60 -11.52 14.50 3.99
CA LEU A 60 -10.51 13.80 4.78
C LEU A 60 -10.97 12.39 5.18
N GLY A 61 -12.23 12.25 5.62
CA GLY A 61 -12.82 10.97 6.00
C GLY A 61 -12.89 9.98 4.84
N ARG A 62 -13.19 10.47 3.62
CA ARG A 62 -13.14 9.64 2.40
C ARG A 62 -11.72 9.17 2.09
N ILE A 63 -10.73 10.07 2.21
CA ILE A 63 -9.32 9.73 1.98
C ILE A 63 -8.84 8.69 3.00
N GLU A 64 -9.21 8.82 4.27
CA GLU A 64 -8.85 7.84 5.30
C GLU A 64 -9.51 6.46 5.06
N LEU A 65 -10.76 6.42 4.61
CA LEU A 65 -11.43 5.16 4.25
C LEU A 65 -10.79 4.46 3.05
N ILE A 66 -10.40 5.23 2.02
CA ILE A 66 -9.64 4.70 0.88
C ILE A 66 -8.30 4.14 1.37
N LYS A 67 -7.55 4.90 2.18
CA LYS A 67 -6.27 4.46 2.74
C LYS A 67 -6.38 3.18 3.56
N ALA A 68 -7.40 3.05 4.41
CA ALA A 68 -7.61 1.86 5.23
C ALA A 68 -7.87 0.61 4.37
N THR A 69 -8.61 0.79 3.27
CA THR A 69 -8.91 -0.26 2.30
C THR A 69 -7.66 -0.65 1.52
N ASP A 70 -6.89 0.33 1.03
CA ASP A 70 -5.62 0.12 0.35
C ASP A 70 -4.62 -0.61 1.25
N PHE A 71 -4.59 -0.30 2.55
CA PHE A 71 -3.75 -0.99 3.53
C PHE A 71 -4.08 -2.48 3.65
N ALA A 72 -5.37 -2.84 3.68
CA ALA A 72 -5.81 -4.22 3.74
C ALA A 72 -5.34 -5.03 2.52
N PHE A 73 -5.40 -4.43 1.32
CA PHE A 73 -4.90 -5.07 0.10
C PHE A 73 -3.37 -5.10 0.04
N CYS A 74 -2.67 -4.05 0.46
CA CYS A 74 -1.21 -4.04 0.47
C CYS A 74 -0.59 -5.02 1.48
N MET A 75 -1.32 -5.44 2.53
CA MET A 75 -0.91 -6.56 3.38
C MET A 75 -0.76 -7.88 2.62
N SER A 76 -1.39 -8.02 1.44
CA SER A 76 -1.15 -9.17 0.57
C SER A 76 0.30 -9.25 0.08
N PHE A 77 1.01 -8.11 -0.08
CA PHE A 77 2.43 -8.11 -0.41
C PHE A 77 3.27 -8.78 0.67
N SER A 78 2.96 -8.55 1.94
CA SER A 78 3.62 -9.23 3.06
C SER A 78 3.40 -10.74 3.01
N LEU A 79 2.18 -11.18 2.64
CA LEU A 79 1.86 -12.59 2.45
C LEU A 79 2.66 -13.18 1.27
N PHE A 80 2.69 -12.49 0.13
CA PHE A 80 3.47 -12.95 -1.02
C PHE A 80 4.98 -13.02 -0.74
N ILE A 81 5.52 -12.08 0.04
CA ILE A 81 6.92 -12.12 0.52
C ILE A 81 7.14 -13.35 1.42
N GLY A 82 6.19 -13.66 2.31
CA GLY A 82 6.22 -14.86 3.16
C GLY A 82 6.19 -16.15 2.34
N VAL A 83 5.28 -16.25 1.36
CA VAL A 83 5.18 -17.40 0.44
C VAL A 83 6.43 -17.53 -0.42
N ASN A 84 6.99 -16.42 -0.89
CA ASN A 84 8.22 -16.42 -1.67
C ASN A 84 9.37 -17.00 -0.85
N ARG A 85 9.54 -16.57 0.41
CA ARG A 85 10.54 -17.16 1.32
C ARG A 85 10.26 -18.62 1.66
N LEU A 86 9.00 -18.98 1.93
CA LEU A 86 8.62 -20.36 2.24
C LEU A 86 8.92 -21.30 1.07
N THR A 87 8.64 -20.86 -0.16
CA THR A 87 8.89 -21.63 -1.38
C THR A 87 10.39 -21.78 -1.65
N ALA A 88 11.19 -20.76 -1.32
CA ALA A 88 12.65 -20.84 -1.36
C ALA A 88 13.20 -21.91 -0.38
N PHE A 89 12.63 -22.03 0.82
CA PHE A 89 13.05 -23.05 1.80
C PHE A 89 12.51 -24.45 1.47
N ALA A 90 11.24 -24.56 1.08
CA ALA A 90 10.59 -25.86 0.88
C ALA A 90 10.92 -26.49 -0.48
N VAL A 91 11.06 -25.70 -1.55
CA VAL A 91 11.26 -26.22 -2.91
C VAL A 91 12.20 -25.33 -3.73
N PRO A 92 13.51 -25.27 -3.39
CA PRO A 92 14.48 -24.37 -4.02
C PRO A 92 14.62 -24.59 -5.54
N LEU A 93 14.47 -25.83 -6.02
CA LEU A 93 14.59 -26.16 -7.45
C LEU A 93 13.40 -25.65 -8.29
N LYS A 94 12.20 -25.53 -7.71
CA LYS A 94 11.03 -24.99 -8.41
C LYS A 94 10.87 -23.48 -8.20
N GLN A 95 11.51 -22.94 -7.16
CA GLN A 95 11.47 -21.53 -6.81
C GLN A 95 11.81 -20.61 -7.99
N GLN A 96 12.94 -20.83 -8.67
CA GLN A 96 13.34 -20.01 -9.82
C GLN A 96 12.36 -20.06 -10.99
N LYS A 97 11.64 -21.18 -11.15
CA LYS A 97 10.65 -21.36 -12.23
C LYS A 97 9.31 -20.71 -11.89
N ILE A 98 8.93 -20.69 -10.60
CA ILE A 98 7.68 -20.09 -10.12
C ILE A 98 7.83 -18.58 -9.97
N TRP A 99 8.91 -18.14 -9.32
CA TRP A 99 9.18 -16.75 -8.96
C TRP A 99 10.17 -16.10 -9.94
N THR A 100 9.74 -15.94 -11.19
CA THR A 100 10.49 -15.13 -12.15
C THR A 100 10.17 -13.64 -11.95
N ALA A 101 11.13 -12.75 -12.24
CA ALA A 101 10.94 -11.30 -12.15
C ALA A 101 9.70 -10.79 -12.93
N LYS A 102 9.39 -11.41 -14.08
CA LYS A 102 8.17 -11.11 -14.85
C LYS A 102 6.90 -11.42 -14.06
N ASN A 103 6.83 -12.59 -13.42
CA ASN A 103 5.69 -13.01 -12.61
C ASN A 103 5.53 -12.11 -11.39
N ALA A 104 6.64 -11.72 -10.75
CA ALA A 104 6.63 -10.77 -9.64
C ALA A 104 6.04 -9.41 -10.04
N HIS A 105 6.41 -8.87 -11.21
CA HIS A 105 5.80 -7.65 -11.75
C HIS A 105 4.31 -7.81 -12.08
N ILE A 106 3.91 -8.95 -12.65
CA ILE A 106 2.49 -9.24 -12.94
C ILE A 106 1.69 -9.27 -11.63
N VAL A 107 2.17 -9.97 -10.60
CA VAL A 107 1.52 -10.02 -9.28
C VAL A 107 1.41 -8.61 -8.68
N CYS A 108 2.48 -7.82 -8.73
CA CYS A 108 2.43 -6.43 -8.25
C CYS A 108 1.41 -5.60 -9.04
N GLY A 109 1.38 -5.73 -10.36
CA GLY A 109 0.41 -5.05 -11.22
C GLY A 109 -1.02 -5.42 -10.88
N ILE A 110 -1.32 -6.72 -10.70
CA ILE A 110 -2.64 -7.21 -10.31
C ILE A 110 -3.05 -6.62 -8.96
N VAL A 111 -2.16 -6.64 -7.97
CA VAL A 111 -2.47 -6.06 -6.65
C VAL A 111 -2.79 -4.57 -6.77
N TRP A 112 -2.02 -3.80 -7.55
CA TRP A 112 -2.32 -2.39 -7.79
C TRP A 112 -3.65 -2.17 -8.51
N VAL A 113 -3.99 -2.99 -9.49
CA VAL A 113 -5.29 -2.91 -10.17
C VAL A 113 -6.43 -3.20 -9.19
N VAL A 114 -6.28 -4.20 -8.32
CA VAL A 114 -7.26 -4.53 -7.29
C VAL A 114 -7.41 -3.39 -6.28
N VAL A 115 -6.30 -2.78 -5.84
CA VAL A 115 -6.30 -1.59 -4.97
C VAL A 115 -7.10 -0.46 -5.60
N VAL A 116 -6.80 -0.11 -6.86
CA VAL A 116 -7.53 0.95 -7.58
C VAL A 116 -9.00 0.60 -7.75
N ALA A 117 -9.32 -0.65 -8.10
CA ALA A 117 -10.71 -1.10 -8.25
C ALA A 117 -11.48 -1.05 -6.93
N ALA A 118 -10.85 -1.40 -5.81
CA ALA A 118 -11.45 -1.36 -4.48
C ALA A 118 -11.66 0.06 -3.95
N ALA A 119 -10.89 1.04 -4.45
CA ALA A 119 -11.09 2.45 -4.13
C ALA A 119 -12.31 3.07 -4.85
N ILE A 120 -12.73 2.54 -6.01
CA ILE A 120 -13.84 3.08 -6.80
C ILE A 120 -15.17 3.12 -6.02
N PRO A 121 -15.62 2.04 -5.35
CA PRO A 121 -16.85 2.06 -4.57
C PRO A 121 -16.85 3.10 -3.44
N ILE A 122 -15.68 3.44 -2.90
CA ILE A 122 -15.56 4.42 -1.80
C ILE A 122 -15.71 5.85 -2.33
N LEU A 123 -15.27 6.10 -3.57
CA LEU A 123 -15.46 7.39 -4.24
C LEU A 123 -16.91 7.63 -4.67
N VAL A 124 -17.59 6.58 -5.15
CA VAL A 124 -18.98 6.66 -5.67
C VAL A 124 -20.03 6.42 -4.57
N GLY A 125 -19.63 5.77 -3.46
CA GLY A 125 -20.52 5.36 -2.40
C GLY A 125 -21.19 6.53 -1.66
N PRO A 126 -22.52 6.48 -1.41
CA PRO A 126 -23.26 7.53 -0.71
C PRO A 126 -23.05 7.54 0.81
N SER A 127 -22.10 6.75 1.33
CA SER A 127 -21.90 6.48 2.76
C SER A 127 -21.52 7.69 3.62
N THR A 128 -21.19 8.84 3.01
CA THR A 128 -20.98 10.11 3.73
C THR A 128 -22.07 11.16 3.50
N THR A 129 -22.99 10.95 2.55
CA THR A 129 -24.07 11.91 2.27
C THR A 129 -25.11 11.96 3.38
N TYR A 130 -25.24 10.89 4.19
CA TYR A 130 -26.21 10.82 5.29
C TYR A 130 -25.83 11.66 6.51
N MET A 131 -24.56 12.03 6.70
CA MET A 131 -24.12 12.92 7.80
C MET A 131 -24.49 14.39 7.54
N VAL A 132 -24.79 14.78 6.29
CA VAL A 132 -25.12 16.17 5.91
C VAL A 132 -26.59 16.51 6.16
N LYS A 133 -27.48 15.51 6.23
CA LYS A 133 -28.93 15.75 6.39
C LYS A 133 -29.43 15.83 7.84
N GLN A 134 -28.55 15.72 8.84
CA GLN A 134 -28.93 15.76 10.26
C GLN A 134 -28.44 16.99 11.03
N ASN A 135 -27.77 17.94 10.38
CA ASN A 135 -27.59 19.30 10.89
C ASN A 135 -28.53 20.26 10.16
#